data_AF-H5U4W9-F1
#
_entry.id   AF-H5U4W9-F1
#
_cell.length_a   1.000
_cell.length_b   1.000
_cell.length_c   1.000
_cell.angle_alpha   90.00
_cell.angle_beta   90.00
_cell.angle_gamma   90.00
#
_symmetry.space_group_name_H-M   'P 1'
#
loop_
_entity.id
_entity.type
_entity.pdbx_description
1 polymer ?
#
loop_
_entity_poly.entity_id
_entity_poly.type
_entity_poly.pdbx_seq_one_letter_code
_entity_poly.pdbx_strand_id
1 'polypeptide(L)'
;MTPAFGTAVMGASALIFYLVLSFASQNTLADSIASLGLAVAFYYGITAFSCVWYFRRTLFDSARNFFMRGLFPLFGGIAMAWAFIKSAIDMINPDYGSTSIGGIGGVFILGVGMLVLGVPLMLACCAADSDFFKGKTLNANTEVKVPDVY
;
A
#
# COMPACT_ATOMS: atom_id res chain seq x y z
N MET A 1 -0.79 14.41 21.82
CA MET A 1 -0.07 15.16 20.77
C MET A 1 -1.09 15.57 19.72
N THR A 2 -1.33 16.86 19.51
CA THR A 2 -2.25 17.35 18.47
C THR A 2 -1.72 16.97 17.09
N PRO A 3 -2.56 16.52 16.15
CA PRO A 3 -2.11 16.07 14.82
C PRO A 3 -1.55 17.21 13.96
N ALA A 4 -1.59 18.47 14.43
CA ALA A 4 -1.14 19.66 13.73
C ALA A 4 0.29 19.55 13.18
N PHE A 5 1.23 18.97 13.95
CA PHE A 5 2.59 18.74 13.48
C PHE A 5 2.62 17.74 12.31
N GLY A 6 1.89 16.62 12.44
CA GLY A 6 1.78 15.62 11.38
C GLY A 6 1.15 16.20 10.11
N THR A 7 0.07 16.97 10.25
CA THR A 7 -0.59 17.67 9.14
C THR A 7 0.34 18.68 8.49
N ALA A 8 1.11 19.46 9.25
CA ALA A 8 2.04 20.44 8.71
C ALA A 8 3.17 19.77 7.91
N VAL A 9 3.76 18.69 8.43
CA VAL A 9 4.82 17.94 7.75
C VAL A 9 4.28 17.25 6.48
N MET A 10 3.11 16.62 6.53
CA MET A 10 2.49 16.03 5.34
C MET A 10 2.10 17.08 4.30
N GLY A 11 1.52 18.20 4.72
CA GLY A 11 1.16 19.30 3.83
C GLY A 11 2.39 19.90 3.15
N ALA A 12 3.46 20.17 3.91
CA ALA A 12 4.70 20.70 3.38
C ALA A 12 5.38 19.73 2.40
N SER A 13 5.47 18.45 2.76
CA SER A 13 6.07 17.43 1.88
C SER A 13 5.27 17.23 0.59
N ALA A 14 3.94 17.18 0.67
CA ALA A 14 3.08 17.08 -0.51
C ALA A 14 3.23 18.30 -1.44
N LEU A 15 3.30 19.52 -0.88
CA LEU A 15 3.53 20.75 -1.63
C LEU A 15 4.89 20.72 -2.35
N ILE A 16 5.96 20.37 -1.62
CA ILE A 16 7.31 20.28 -2.19
C ILE A 16 7.34 19.24 -3.30
N PHE A 17 6.78 18.05 -3.08
CA PHE A 17 6.72 17.00 -4.08
C PHE A 17 5.98 17.45 -5.35
N TYR A 18 4.80 18.06 -5.18
CA TYR A 18 4.02 18.57 -6.30
C TYR A 18 4.77 19.65 -7.10
N LEU A 19 5.38 20.63 -6.41
CA LEU A 19 6.14 21.69 -7.06
C LEU A 19 7.36 21.12 -7.80
N VAL A 20 8.15 20.26 -7.17
CA VAL A 20 9.34 19.65 -7.77
C VAL A 20 8.97 18.87 -9.03
N LEU A 21 7.93 18.02 -8.98
CA LEU A 21 7.51 17.27 -10.16
C LEU A 21 6.89 18.18 -11.23
N SER A 22 6.13 19.20 -10.85
CA SER A 22 5.54 20.16 -11.78
C SER A 22 6.61 20.96 -12.54
N PHE A 23 7.69 21.37 -11.85
CA PHE A 23 8.84 22.05 -12.46
C PHE A 23 9.69 21.10 -13.33
N ALA A 24 9.82 19.83 -12.94
CA ALA A 24 10.57 18.85 -13.71
C ALA A 24 9.80 18.45 -14.99
N SER A 25 8.57 17.96 -14.86
CA SER A 25 7.65 17.71 -15.98
C SER A 25 6.25 17.29 -15.49
N GLN A 26 5.19 17.86 -16.08
CA GLN A 26 3.82 17.38 -15.90
C GLN A 26 3.64 15.90 -16.29
N ASN A 27 4.46 15.44 -17.23
CA ASN A 27 4.52 14.05 -17.66
C ASN A 27 4.96 13.11 -16.52
N THR A 28 5.97 13.49 -15.74
CA THR A 28 6.44 12.72 -14.58
C THR A 28 5.41 12.69 -13.45
N LEU A 29 4.63 13.77 -13.29
CA LEU A 29 3.54 13.83 -12.32
C LEU A 29 2.43 12.84 -12.67
N ALA A 30 1.99 12.81 -13.93
CA ALA A 30 0.99 11.86 -14.41
C ALA A 30 1.45 10.41 -14.21
N ASP A 31 2.70 10.11 -14.55
CA ASP A 31 3.28 8.77 -14.38
C ASP A 31 3.34 8.36 -12.90
N SER A 32 3.62 9.31 -12.00
CA SER A 32 3.64 9.06 -10.55
C SER A 32 2.25 8.76 -9.98
N ILE A 33 1.21 9.44 -10.48
CA ILE A 33 -0.18 9.19 -10.07
C ILE A 33 -0.63 7.81 -10.55
N ALA A 34 -0.32 7.43 -11.78
CA ALA A 34 -0.64 6.10 -12.31
C ALA A 34 0.05 4.99 -11.50
N SER A 35 1.33 5.21 -11.15
CA SER A 35 2.11 4.33 -10.27
C SER A 35 1.50 4.22 -8.85
N LEU A 36 1.01 5.34 -8.28
CA LEU A 36 0.31 5.32 -6.99
C LEU A 36 -0.92 4.42 -7.03
N GLY A 37 -1.69 4.43 -8.13
CA GLY A 37 -2.82 3.53 -8.32
C GLY A 37 -2.44 2.05 -8.23
N LEU A 38 -1.29 1.68 -8.81
CA LEU A 38 -0.74 0.33 -8.71
C LEU A 38 -0.39 -0.04 -7.25
N ALA A 39 0.29 0.87 -6.53
CA ALA A 39 0.64 0.66 -5.12
C ALA A 39 -0.61 0.53 -4.22
N VAL A 40 -1.63 1.35 -4.48
CA VAL A 40 -2.92 1.31 -3.79
C VAL A 40 -3.63 -0.02 -4.03
N ALA A 41 -3.68 -0.51 -5.28
CA ALA A 41 -4.27 -1.81 -5.60
C ALA A 41 -3.53 -2.95 -4.89
N PHE A 42 -2.21 -2.89 -4.82
CA PHE A 42 -1.40 -3.87 -4.08
C PHE A 42 -1.71 -3.86 -2.57
N TYR A 43 -1.68 -2.69 -1.94
CA TYR A 43 -1.93 -2.52 -0.51
C TYR A 43 -3.32 -3.02 -0.11
N TYR A 44 -4.37 -2.57 -0.82
CA TYR A 44 -5.73 -2.98 -0.51
C TYR A 44 -5.99 -4.45 -0.89
N GLY A 45 -5.36 -4.97 -1.93
CA GLY A 45 -5.41 -6.39 -2.29
C GLY A 45 -4.90 -7.27 -1.15
N ILE A 46 -3.68 -7.02 -0.65
CA ILE A 46 -3.10 -7.79 0.46
C ILE A 46 -3.93 -7.64 1.73
N THR A 47 -4.43 -6.43 2.02
CA THR A 47 -5.28 -6.18 3.19
C THR A 47 -6.56 -7.02 3.13
N ALA A 48 -7.19 -7.07 1.96
CA ALA A 48 -8.40 -7.85 1.74
C ALA A 48 -8.16 -9.36 1.89
N PHE A 49 -7.08 -9.91 1.30
CA PHE A 49 -6.70 -11.31 1.48
C PHE A 49 -6.34 -11.65 2.93
N SER A 50 -5.65 -10.74 3.63
CA SER A 50 -5.30 -10.89 5.04
C SER A 50 -6.56 -10.97 5.92
N CYS A 51 -7.57 -10.14 5.65
CA CYS A 51 -8.86 -10.20 6.36
C CYS A 51 -9.53 -11.57 6.20
N VAL A 52 -9.63 -12.09 4.97
CA VAL A 52 -10.23 -13.41 4.70
C VAL A 52 -9.44 -14.53 5.39
N TRP A 53 -8.11 -14.48 5.32
CA TRP A 53 -7.24 -15.48 5.95
C TRP A 53 -7.32 -15.45 7.47
N TYR A 54 -7.32 -14.26 8.08
CA TYR A 54 -7.39 -14.09 9.52
C TYR A 54 -8.73 -14.61 10.08
N PHE A 55 -9.85 -14.25 9.45
CA PHE A 55 -11.19 -14.63 9.92
C PHE A 55 -11.65 -16.01 9.46
N ARG A 56 -10.84 -16.78 8.71
CA ARG A 56 -11.22 -18.08 8.10
C ARG A 56 -11.92 -19.07 9.03
N ARG A 57 -11.58 -19.04 10.33
CA ARG A 57 -12.17 -19.93 11.34
C ARG A 57 -13.56 -19.49 11.85
N THR A 58 -13.93 -18.22 11.64
CA THR A 58 -15.19 -17.62 12.11
C THR A 58 -16.13 -17.24 10.97
N LEU A 59 -15.76 -17.56 9.72
CA LEU A 59 -16.52 -17.19 8.52
C LEU A 59 -17.92 -17.79 8.51
N PHE A 60 -18.07 -19.02 9.00
CA PHE A 60 -19.33 -19.78 8.95
C PHE A 60 -20.15 -19.69 10.23
N ASP A 61 -19.72 -18.92 11.24
CA ASP A 61 -20.46 -18.76 12.49
C ASP A 61 -21.76 -17.96 12.32
N SER A 62 -21.85 -17.11 11.29
CA SER A 62 -23.04 -16.30 10.99
C SER A 62 -23.04 -15.84 9.54
N ALA A 63 -24.22 -15.74 8.92
CA ALA A 63 -24.37 -15.18 7.58
C ALA A 63 -23.71 -13.79 7.46
N ARG A 64 -23.82 -12.94 8.48
CA ARG A 64 -23.17 -11.62 8.49
C ARG A 64 -21.64 -11.73 8.41
N ASN A 65 -21.05 -12.67 9.15
CA ASN A 65 -19.61 -12.90 9.13
C ASN A 65 -19.16 -13.42 7.77
N PHE A 66 -19.93 -14.33 7.16
CA PHE A 66 -19.64 -14.84 5.84
C PHE A 66 -19.55 -13.71 4.79
N PHE A 67 -20.53 -12.80 4.74
CA PHE A 67 -20.52 -11.70 3.77
C PHE A 67 -19.47 -10.63 4.08
N MET A 68 -19.41 -10.15 5.32
CA MET A 68 -18.56 -9.01 5.71
C MET A 68 -17.07 -9.37 5.86
N ARG A 69 -16.75 -10.59 6.30
CA ARG A 69 -15.36 -11.04 6.54
C ARG A 69 -14.85 -11.96 5.44
N GLY A 70 -15.74 -12.57 4.67
CA GLY A 70 -15.42 -13.52 3.59
C GLY A 70 -15.71 -12.93 2.22
N LEU A 71 -16.99 -12.92 1.82
CA LEU A 71 -17.37 -12.68 0.43
C LEU A 71 -16.96 -11.30 -0.09
N PHE A 72 -17.29 -10.21 0.61
CA PHE A 72 -16.95 -8.86 0.14
C PHE A 72 -15.44 -8.59 0.14
N PRO A 73 -14.69 -8.91 1.21
CA PRO A 73 -13.24 -8.79 1.17
C PRO A 73 -12.61 -9.67 0.08
N LEU A 74 -13.09 -10.90 -0.12
CA LEU A 74 -12.53 -11.80 -1.14
C LEU A 74 -12.76 -11.24 -2.55
N PHE A 75 -13.98 -10.79 -2.86
CA PHE A 75 -14.29 -10.18 -4.15
C PHE A 75 -13.48 -8.91 -4.38
N GLY A 76 -13.40 -8.04 -3.37
CA GLY A 76 -12.59 -6.82 -3.43
C GLY A 76 -11.10 -7.13 -3.65
N GLY A 77 -10.56 -8.11 -2.92
CA GLY A 77 -9.17 -8.56 -3.05
C GLY A 77 -8.87 -9.13 -4.44
N ILE A 78 -9.79 -9.94 -4.99
CA ILE A 78 -9.65 -10.47 -6.36
C ILE A 78 -9.70 -9.34 -7.39
N ALA A 79 -10.64 -8.40 -7.28
CA ALA A 79 -10.74 -7.27 -8.19
C ALA A 79 -9.48 -6.38 -8.14
N MET A 80 -8.96 -6.13 -6.94
CA MET A 80 -7.71 -5.36 -6.76
C MET A 80 -6.49 -6.10 -7.29
N ALA A 81 -6.39 -7.42 -7.07
CA ALA A 81 -5.33 -8.23 -7.64
C ALA A 81 -5.37 -8.24 -9.17
N TRP A 82 -6.57 -8.34 -9.75
CA TRP A 82 -6.77 -8.27 -11.20
C TRP A 82 -6.36 -6.89 -11.75
N ALA A 83 -6.81 -5.81 -11.11
CA ALA A 83 -6.41 -4.44 -11.48
C ALA A 83 -4.90 -4.25 -11.37
N PHE A 84 -4.26 -4.79 -10.33
CA PHE A 84 -2.82 -4.75 -10.16
C PHE A 84 -2.08 -5.46 -11.30
N ILE A 85 -2.45 -6.71 -11.61
CA ILE A 85 -1.80 -7.50 -12.67
C ILE A 85 -2.01 -6.82 -14.02
N LYS A 86 -3.23 -6.36 -14.31
CA LYS A 86 -3.54 -5.72 -15.57
C LYS A 86 -2.79 -4.40 -15.75
N SER A 87 -2.82 -3.53 -14.73
CA SER A 87 -2.03 -2.30 -14.73
C SER A 87 -0.54 -2.57 -14.86
N ALA A 88 0.00 -3.58 -14.17
CA ALA A 88 1.41 -3.95 -14.29
C ALA A 88 1.77 -4.37 -15.72
N ILE A 89 0.93 -5.17 -16.39
CA ILE A 89 1.16 -5.57 -17.79
C ILE A 89 1.07 -4.36 -18.71
N ASP A 90 0.03 -3.53 -18.57
CA ASP A 90 -0.19 -2.38 -19.44
C ASP A 90 0.94 -1.35 -19.30
N MET A 91 1.43 -1.14 -18.08
CA MET A 91 2.52 -0.20 -17.75
C MET A 91 3.90 -0.63 -18.25
N ILE A 92 4.11 -1.91 -18.63
CA ILE A 92 5.38 -2.36 -19.23
C ILE A 92 5.58 -1.67 -20.58
N ASN A 93 4.51 -1.44 -21.33
CA ASN A 93 4.59 -0.78 -22.63
C ASN A 93 5.15 0.65 -22.46
N PRO A 94 6.21 1.02 -23.21
CA PRO A 94 6.85 2.32 -23.08
C PRO A 94 5.93 3.49 -23.44
N ASP A 95 4.88 3.25 -24.22
CA ASP A 95 3.88 4.24 -24.62
C ASP A 95 2.73 4.41 -23.60
N TYR A 96 2.70 3.61 -22.53
CA TYR A 96 1.65 3.71 -21.51
C TYR A 96 1.75 4.99 -20.68
N GLY A 97 2.99 5.43 -20.42
CA GLY A 97 3.30 6.66 -19.72
C GLY A 97 4.02 7.65 -20.62
N SER A 98 4.22 8.85 -20.10
CA SER A 98 4.96 9.89 -20.82
C SER A 98 6.49 9.73 -20.68
N THR A 99 6.94 8.92 -19.74
CA THR A 99 8.36 8.60 -19.50
C THR A 99 8.63 7.13 -19.80
N SER A 100 9.75 6.82 -20.45
CA SER A 100 10.25 5.44 -20.60
C SER A 100 11.75 5.39 -20.36
N ILE A 101 12.23 4.30 -19.76
CA ILE A 101 13.65 4.08 -19.47
C ILE A 101 14.01 2.68 -19.95
N GLY A 102 14.93 2.58 -20.91
CA GLY A 102 15.42 1.29 -21.41
C GLY A 102 14.36 0.44 -22.12
N GLY A 103 13.33 1.06 -22.72
CA GLY A 103 12.25 0.36 -23.42
C GLY A 103 11.10 -0.12 -22.52
N ILE A 104 11.15 0.18 -21.21
CA ILE A 104 10.10 -0.12 -20.24
C ILE A 104 9.43 1.20 -19.82
N GLY A 105 8.10 1.19 -19.68
CA GLY A 105 7.33 2.34 -19.20
C GLY A 105 7.80 2.81 -17.81
N GLY A 106 8.01 4.12 -17.67
CA GLY A 106 8.47 4.74 -16.43
C GLY A 106 7.50 4.54 -15.27
N VAL A 107 6.19 4.46 -15.56
CA VAL A 107 5.13 4.14 -14.60
C VAL A 107 5.36 2.78 -13.93
N PHE A 108 5.74 1.76 -14.72
CA PHE A 108 6.03 0.43 -14.20
C PHE A 108 7.25 0.44 -13.29
N ILE A 109 8.32 1.11 -13.72
CA ILE A 109 9.56 1.20 -12.96
C ILE A 109 9.32 1.92 -11.63
N LEU A 110 8.57 3.02 -11.63
CA LEU A 110 8.22 3.73 -10.40
C LEU A 110 7.32 2.88 -9.49
N GLY A 111 6.27 2.27 -10.04
CA GLY A 111 5.30 1.52 -9.24
C GLY A 111 5.86 0.21 -8.71
N VAL A 112 6.25 -0.70 -9.61
CA VAL A 112 6.78 -2.01 -9.25
C VAL A 112 8.16 -1.88 -8.61
N GLY A 113 9.01 -0.98 -9.09
CA GLY A 113 10.33 -0.76 -8.50
C GLY A 113 10.25 -0.28 -7.05
N MET A 114 9.30 0.60 -6.71
CA MET A 114 9.08 1.02 -5.32
C MET A 114 8.57 -0.14 -4.44
N LEU A 115 7.67 -0.99 -4.97
CA LEU A 115 7.22 -2.18 -4.25
C LEU A 115 8.36 -3.16 -3.98
N VAL A 116 9.20 -3.41 -4.99
CA VAL A 116 10.37 -4.27 -4.88
C VAL A 116 11.38 -3.68 -3.89
N LEU A 117 11.61 -2.37 -3.90
CA LEU A 117 12.46 -1.66 -2.92
C LEU A 117 11.92 -1.74 -1.49
N GLY A 118 10.59 -1.84 -1.32
CA GLY A 118 9.97 -2.04 -0.01
C GLY A 118 10.36 -3.36 0.65
N VAL A 119 10.59 -4.42 -0.13
CA VAL A 119 10.95 -5.75 0.38
C VAL A 119 12.28 -5.77 1.15
N PRO A 120 13.44 -5.32 0.59
CA PRO A 120 14.69 -5.30 1.33
C PRO A 120 14.63 -4.33 2.51
N LEU A 121 13.89 -3.21 2.40
CA LEU A 121 13.67 -2.31 3.53
C LEU A 121 12.92 -2.99 4.68
N MET A 122 11.86 -3.75 4.34
CA MET A 122 11.12 -4.56 5.31
C MET A 122 12.04 -5.60 5.94
N LEU A 123 12.84 -6.32 5.15
CA LEU A 123 13.79 -7.31 5.66
C LEU A 123 14.88 -6.69 6.55
N ALA A 124 15.39 -5.51 6.21
CA ALA A 124 16.33 -4.77 7.04
C ALA A 124 15.70 -4.37 8.37
N CYS A 125 14.44 -3.91 8.35
CA CYS A 125 13.68 -3.59 9.55
C CYS A 125 13.41 -4.85 10.40
N CYS A 126 13.08 -5.98 9.77
CA CYS A 126 12.94 -7.28 10.43
C CYS A 126 14.23 -7.74 11.12
N ALA A 127 15.39 -7.49 10.50
CA ALA A 127 16.68 -7.84 11.07
C ALA A 127 17.06 -6.91 12.24
N ALA A 128 16.74 -5.62 12.14
CA ALA A 128 17.04 -4.63 13.18
C ALA A 128 16.13 -4.79 14.42
N ASP A 129 14.83 -5.00 14.22
CA ASP A 129 13.84 -5.04 15.31
C ASP A 129 13.08 -6.38 15.33
N SER A 130 13.83 -7.46 15.54
CA SER A 130 13.26 -8.82 15.43
C SER A 130 12.20 -9.14 16.49
N ASP A 131 12.16 -8.41 17.61
CA ASP A 131 11.22 -8.66 18.69
C ASP A 131 9.80 -8.18 18.36
N PHE A 132 9.65 -7.11 17.56
CA PHE A 132 8.36 -6.71 16.99
C PHE A 132 7.81 -7.80 16.04
N PHE A 133 8.62 -8.28 15.11
CA PHE A 133 8.18 -9.29 14.13
C PHE A 133 7.98 -10.69 14.73
N LYS A 134 8.62 -11.00 15.86
CA LYS A 134 8.37 -12.22 16.65
C LYS A 134 7.13 -12.12 17.55
N GLY A 135 6.41 -10.98 17.54
CA GLY A 135 5.20 -10.79 18.33
C GLY A 135 5.45 -10.67 19.83
N LYS A 136 6.67 -10.28 20.25
CA LYS A 136 7.02 -10.11 21.67
C LYS A 136 6.63 -8.74 22.23
N THR A 137 6.50 -7.73 21.38
CA THR A 137 6.20 -6.35 21.80
C THR A 137 4.69 -6.03 21.80
N LEU A 138 3.93 -6.57 20.83
CA LEU A 138 2.48 -6.47 20.73
C LEU A 138 1.90 -7.88 20.64
N ASN A 139 1.46 -8.41 21.77
CA ASN A 139 0.78 -9.69 21.88
C ASN A 139 -0.71 -9.47 22.19
N ALA A 140 -1.54 -10.51 22.02
CA ALA A 140 -2.99 -10.41 22.25
C ALA A 140 -3.38 -10.01 23.68
N ASN A 141 -2.44 -10.12 24.63
CA ASN A 141 -2.59 -9.74 26.02
C ASN A 141 -2.01 -8.36 26.35
N THR A 142 -1.45 -7.65 25.35
CA THR A 142 -0.88 -6.31 25.56
C THR A 142 -2.02 -5.36 25.84
N GLU A 143 -2.03 -4.80 27.04
CA GLU A 143 -3.03 -3.84 27.48
C GLU A 143 -3.03 -2.63 26.52
N VAL A 144 -4.20 -2.34 25.96
CA VAL A 144 -4.36 -1.17 25.09
C VAL A 144 -4.29 0.05 25.99
N LYS A 145 -3.08 0.63 26.10
CA LYS A 145 -2.88 1.94 26.74
C LYS A 145 -3.43 3.02 25.81
N VAL A 146 -4.76 3.14 25.77
CA VAL A 146 -5.39 4.38 25.32
C VAL A 146 -5.06 5.40 26.41
N PRO A 147 -4.43 6.55 26.10
CA PRO A 147 -4.33 7.62 27.06
C PRO A 147 -5.76 8.00 27.43
N ASP A 148 -6.18 7.69 28.66
CA ASP A 148 -7.43 8.17 29.20
C ASP A 148 -7.35 9.70 29.13
N VAL A 149 -8.14 10.27 28.22
CA VAL A 149 -8.59 11.66 28.11
C VAL A 149 -7.69 12.75 28.75
N TYR A 150 -7.22 13.67 27.90
CA TYR A 150 -6.88 15.03 28.34
C TYR A 150 -8.13 15.78 28.82
#